data_AF-A0AAD3H507-F1
#
_entry.id   AF-A0AAD3H507-F1
#
_cell.length_a   1.000
_cell.length_b   1.000
_cell.length_c   1.000
_cell.angle_alpha   90.00
_cell.angle_beta   90.00
_cell.angle_gamma   90.00
#
_symmetry.space_group_name_H-M   'P 1'
#
loop_
_entity.id
_entity.type
_entity.pdbx_description
1 polymer ?
#
loop_
_entity_poly.entity_id
_entity_poly.type
_entity_poly.pdbx_seq_one_letter_code
_entity_poly.pdbx_strand_id
1 'polypeptide(L)'
;MLSWQETHYQWKKSFASYIKHTLGYEPCVGSDNNVYLKAMKDKDGNEYYSYLVVYVDDVLCIHKDPDEVLGIINRDYALKEPPSAPDMYLGADFAKFEIFDEETNTVINTWSMSADSHIKKALEVVQARMIRDNVRFKSKKTAESPFTSQDYRPELDTSEPCNEDQVEFFQSLVGIARWLCELGRVDVLTETSLLSTCLANPRTGHLHQALHMFKYLKYHNSSKIVFDPRYANVTDDHLPREQQADYKAMYMKELYPDAVEDIPKNAPKPLGRPVQISVFVDADHAGDKITRRSRTGILLYLNKAPILWYSKRQNTVETSTFGSEFVAMRLSFEMIKSMKYKLQMFGIPIEGPARVYGDNNAVILNSSSPESTLKKKHHSINYHYVRECVAAGIGLIFKVDTGSNLADLFTKVLDKVKRKKFVKMILR
;
A
#
# COMPACT_ATOMS: atom_id res chain seq x y z
N MET A 1 41.82 9.96 0.70
CA MET A 1 40.48 10.32 0.20
C MET A 1 39.53 9.28 0.76
N LEU A 2 39.16 9.41 2.04
CA LEU A 2 38.12 8.56 2.64
C LEU A 2 36.85 8.82 1.83
N SER A 3 36.31 7.77 1.25
CA SER A 3 35.20 7.89 0.31
C SER A 3 34.02 8.50 1.06
N TRP A 4 33.23 9.38 0.40
CA TRP A 4 32.01 9.96 0.98
C TRP A 4 31.07 8.92 1.63
N GLN A 5 31.16 7.66 1.18
CA GLN A 5 30.44 6.52 1.74
C GLN A 5 30.92 6.14 3.15
N GLU A 6 32.23 6.20 3.43
CA GLU A 6 32.80 5.93 4.75
C GLU A 6 32.40 7.02 5.76
N THR A 7 32.41 8.29 5.36
CA THR A 7 31.96 9.41 6.23
C THR A 7 30.47 9.30 6.56
N HIS A 8 29.62 8.97 5.60
CA HIS A 8 28.19 8.75 5.83
C HIS A 8 27.91 7.57 6.77
N TYR A 9 28.63 6.46 6.56
CA TYR A 9 28.51 5.29 7.42
C TYR A 9 28.94 5.57 8.87
N GLN A 10 30.05 6.27 9.06
CA GLN A 10 30.52 6.65 10.40
C GLN A 10 29.55 7.62 11.09
N TRP A 11 29.00 8.59 10.35
CA TRP A 11 27.98 9.49 10.88
C TRP A 11 26.74 8.71 11.35
N LYS A 12 26.21 7.81 10.52
CA LYS A 12 25.06 6.96 10.89
C LYS A 12 25.34 6.13 12.14
N LYS A 13 26.54 5.55 12.23
CA LYS A 13 26.94 4.76 13.40
C LYS A 13 27.04 5.61 14.66
N SER A 14 27.61 6.81 14.56
CA SER A 14 27.70 7.78 15.66
C SER A 14 26.30 8.23 16.11
N PHE A 15 25.42 8.55 15.17
CA PHE A 15 24.07 9.01 15.47
C PHE A 15 23.20 7.89 16.07
N ALA A 16 23.30 6.67 15.54
CA ALA A 16 22.64 5.49 16.14
C ALA A 16 23.14 5.23 17.58
N SER A 17 24.45 5.36 17.81
CA SER A 17 25.05 5.27 19.15
C SER A 17 24.51 6.36 20.09
N TYR A 18 24.35 7.59 19.60
CA TYR A 18 23.75 8.69 20.36
C TYR A 18 22.28 8.44 20.70
N ILE A 19 21.47 8.00 19.73
CA ILE A 19 20.05 7.65 19.94
C ILE A 19 19.93 6.58 21.04
N LYS A 20 20.79 5.57 21.01
CA LYS A 20 20.79 4.48 21.98
C LYS A 20 21.28 4.91 23.36
N HIS A 21 22.49 5.47 23.45
CA HIS A 21 23.16 5.68 24.72
C HIS A 21 22.81 7.02 25.39
N THR A 22 22.42 8.02 24.61
CA THR A 22 22.04 9.35 25.14
C THR A 22 20.53 9.50 25.23
N LEU A 23 19.79 9.19 24.16
CA LEU A 23 18.32 9.35 24.17
C LEU A 23 17.59 8.13 24.77
N GLY A 24 18.25 6.98 24.85
CA GLY A 24 17.69 5.75 25.42
C GLY A 24 16.67 5.06 24.53
N TYR A 25 16.72 5.26 23.22
CA TYR A 25 15.88 4.53 22.27
C TYR A 25 16.61 3.30 21.73
N GLU A 26 15.90 2.19 21.60
CA GLU A 26 16.46 0.95 21.05
C GLU A 26 16.00 0.75 19.60
N PRO A 27 16.85 0.25 18.70
CA PRO A 27 16.46 -0.02 17.33
C PRO A 27 15.43 -1.16 17.25
N CYS A 28 14.48 -1.07 16.32
CA CYS A 28 13.52 -2.12 15.98
C CYS A 28 14.18 -3.28 15.21
N VAL A 29 15.15 -3.98 15.84
CA VAL A 29 15.96 -5.03 15.21
C VAL A 29 15.09 -6.17 14.72
N GLY A 30 15.09 -6.41 13.41
CA GLY A 30 14.34 -7.48 12.76
C GLY A 30 13.22 -7.00 11.86
N SER A 31 12.82 -5.72 11.94
CA SER A 31 11.82 -5.11 11.04
C SER A 31 12.42 -3.97 10.22
N ASP A 32 12.84 -2.87 10.87
CA ASP A 32 13.45 -1.72 10.21
C ASP A 32 14.50 -1.09 11.14
N ASN A 33 15.77 -1.10 10.71
CA ASN A 33 16.89 -0.58 11.50
C ASN A 33 16.91 0.96 11.58
N ASN A 34 16.06 1.64 10.82
CA ASN A 34 15.90 3.08 10.85
C ASN A 34 14.81 3.54 11.82
N VAL A 35 14.06 2.61 12.39
CA VAL A 35 13.03 2.88 13.41
C VAL A 35 13.59 2.51 14.77
N TYR A 36 13.50 3.45 15.71
CA TYR A 36 13.90 3.26 17.10
C TYR A 36 12.69 3.48 18.00
N LEU A 37 12.56 2.66 19.03
CA LEU A 37 11.47 2.72 20.00
C LEU A 37 11.98 3.00 21.42
N LYS A 38 11.19 3.70 22.21
CA LYS A 38 11.42 3.91 23.64
C LYS A 38 10.10 3.82 24.40
N ALA A 39 10.03 2.96 25.41
CA ALA A 39 8.85 2.86 26.26
C ALA A 39 8.73 4.13 27.12
N MET A 40 7.55 4.75 27.08
CA MET A 40 7.21 5.98 27.78
C MET A 40 5.89 5.81 28.54
N LYS A 41 5.62 6.71 29.48
CA LYS A 41 4.31 6.83 30.14
C LYS A 41 3.75 8.22 29.88
N ASP A 42 2.47 8.30 29.56
CA ASP A 42 1.79 9.59 29.45
C ASP A 42 1.44 10.18 30.83
N LYS A 43 0.81 11.37 30.83
CA LYS A 43 0.42 12.07 32.07
C LYS A 43 -0.59 11.28 32.92
N ASP A 44 -1.32 10.38 32.29
CA ASP A 44 -2.34 9.52 32.92
C ASP A 44 -1.75 8.16 33.35
N GLY A 45 -0.44 7.93 33.10
CA GLY A 45 0.27 6.71 33.44
C GLY A 45 0.15 5.59 32.40
N ASN A 46 -0.50 5.82 31.25
CA ASN A 46 -0.62 4.83 30.19
C ASN A 46 0.74 4.62 29.50
N GLU A 47 1.11 3.37 29.31
CA GLU A 47 2.34 2.99 28.61
C GLU A 47 2.15 3.09 27.09
N TYR A 48 3.11 3.73 26.41
CA TYR A 48 3.17 3.81 24.96
C TYR A 48 4.61 3.80 24.47
N TYR A 49 4.83 3.58 23.18
CA TYR A 49 6.13 3.74 22.57
C TYR A 49 6.27 5.11 21.92
N SER A 50 7.34 5.82 22.27
CA SER A 50 7.88 6.89 21.44
C SER A 50 8.68 6.28 20.30
N TYR A 51 8.56 6.84 19.10
CA TYR A 51 9.35 6.41 17.95
C TYR A 51 10.23 7.53 17.39
N LEU A 52 11.44 7.17 17.01
CA LEU A 52 12.30 7.97 16.14
C LEU A 52 12.51 7.21 14.84
N VAL A 53 12.23 7.85 13.72
CA VAL A 53 12.45 7.32 12.38
C VAL A 53 13.53 8.17 11.72
N VAL A 54 14.67 7.54 11.39
CA VAL A 54 15.85 8.23 10.87
C VAL A 54 16.10 7.79 9.45
N TYR A 55 15.95 8.69 8.49
CA TYR A 55 16.20 8.39 7.09
C TYR A 55 17.25 9.35 6.52
N VAL A 56 18.45 8.83 6.29
CA VAL A 56 19.59 9.62 5.79
C VAL A 56 19.86 10.81 6.73
N ASP A 57 19.41 12.01 6.37
CA ASP A 57 19.54 13.28 7.10
C ASP A 57 18.24 13.74 7.76
N ASP A 58 17.12 13.06 7.50
CA ASP A 58 15.82 13.36 8.09
C ASP A 58 15.58 12.58 9.39
N VAL A 59 14.97 13.24 10.37
CA VAL A 59 14.52 12.62 11.63
C VAL A 59 13.05 12.96 11.86
N LEU A 60 12.21 11.94 11.91
CA LEU A 60 10.81 12.04 12.28
C LEU A 60 10.61 11.50 13.69
N CYS A 61 9.92 12.26 14.55
CA CYS A 61 9.62 11.87 15.92
C CYS A 61 8.12 11.69 16.12
N ILE A 62 7.72 10.52 16.63
CA ILE A 62 6.35 10.20 17.00
C ILE A 62 6.31 10.07 18.51
N HIS A 63 5.89 11.14 19.19
CA HIS A 63 5.88 11.25 20.64
C HIS A 63 4.67 12.08 21.10
N LYS A 64 4.28 11.97 22.37
CA LYS A 64 3.25 12.87 22.97
C LYS A 64 3.78 14.29 23.18
N ASP A 65 5.10 14.43 23.31
CA ASP A 65 5.82 15.71 23.44
C ASP A 65 7.06 15.71 22.53
N PRO A 66 6.89 15.78 21.20
CA PRO A 66 8.00 15.60 20.25
C PRO A 66 9.05 16.71 20.35
N ASP A 67 8.67 17.90 20.82
CA ASP A 67 9.56 19.06 20.93
C ASP A 67 10.65 18.84 22.00
N GLU A 68 10.35 18.12 23.07
CA GLU A 68 11.35 17.74 24.08
C GLU A 68 12.48 16.91 23.45
N VAL A 69 12.12 15.85 22.73
CA VAL A 69 13.09 14.91 22.14
C VAL A 69 13.86 15.57 21.01
N LEU A 70 13.15 16.25 20.10
CA LEU A 70 13.77 16.93 18.97
C LEU A 70 14.59 18.16 19.40
N GLY A 71 14.23 18.82 20.50
CA GLY A 71 15.00 19.91 21.09
C GLY A 71 16.35 19.45 21.64
N ILE A 72 16.39 18.28 22.29
CA ILE A 72 17.64 17.64 22.73
C ILE A 72 18.51 17.30 21.52
N ILE A 73 17.92 16.70 20.48
CA ILE A 73 18.63 16.38 19.24
C ILE A 73 19.18 17.66 18.61
N ASN A 74 18.38 18.71 18.45
CA ASN A 74 18.80 19.95 17.81
C ASN A 74 19.92 20.68 18.57
N ARG A 75 19.97 20.55 19.90
CA ARG A 75 21.05 21.09 20.73
C ARG A 75 22.38 20.36 20.48
N ASP A 76 22.34 19.03 20.39
CA ASP A 76 23.54 18.19 20.31
C ASP A 76 24.00 17.97 18.85
N TYR A 77 23.04 17.98 17.91
CA TYR A 77 23.19 17.88 16.46
C TYR A 77 22.41 19.03 15.83
N ALA A 78 23.11 20.09 15.41
CA ALA A 78 22.47 21.24 14.77
C ALA A 78 21.65 20.79 13.55
N LEU A 79 20.31 20.83 13.68
CA LEU A 79 19.41 20.55 12.58
C LEU A 79 19.36 21.79 11.68
N LYS A 80 19.23 21.57 10.37
CA LYS A 80 19.15 22.65 9.39
C LYS A 80 17.96 23.58 9.65
N GLU A 81 16.87 22.99 10.12
CA GLU A 81 15.62 23.67 10.43
C GLU A 81 15.20 23.31 11.86
N PRO A 82 14.57 24.26 12.58
CA PRO A 82 14.07 23.97 13.92
C PRO A 82 13.01 22.86 13.88
N PRO A 83 12.90 22.04 14.93
CA PRO A 83 11.83 21.07 15.07
C PRO A 83 10.46 21.69 14.82
N SER A 84 9.68 21.08 13.94
CA SER A 84 8.34 21.53 13.61
C SER A 84 7.47 20.35 13.15
N ALA A 85 6.17 20.59 13.06
CA ALA A 85 5.25 19.59 12.54
C ALA A 85 5.52 19.38 11.03
N PRO A 86 5.54 18.13 10.54
CA PRO A 86 5.94 17.86 9.17
C PRO A 86 4.96 18.48 8.16
N ASP A 87 5.49 19.28 7.24
CA ASP A 87 4.83 19.74 6.03
C ASP A 87 5.23 18.90 4.81
N MET A 88 6.44 18.33 4.82
CA MET A 88 6.94 17.40 3.82
C MET A 88 7.85 16.34 4.45
N TYR A 89 7.75 15.09 4.00
CA TYR A 89 8.69 14.02 4.37
C TYR A 89 8.88 13.07 3.19
N LEU A 90 10.14 12.85 2.79
CA LEU A 90 10.51 12.02 1.63
C LEU A 90 9.74 12.37 0.34
N GLY A 91 9.46 13.66 0.14
CA GLY A 91 8.74 14.17 -1.04
C GLY A 91 7.22 13.99 -1.01
N ALA A 92 6.65 13.44 0.06
CA ALA A 92 5.21 13.46 0.33
C ALA A 92 4.85 14.69 1.15
N ASP A 93 3.73 15.35 0.81
CA ASP A 93 3.19 16.46 1.57
C ASP A 93 2.37 15.95 2.75
N PHE A 94 2.56 16.52 3.94
CA PHE A 94 1.82 16.18 5.15
C PHE A 94 1.00 17.37 5.63
N ALA A 95 -0.23 17.09 6.05
CA ALA A 95 -1.11 18.09 6.63
C ALA A 95 -2.03 17.49 7.68
N LYS A 96 -2.39 18.28 8.69
CA LYS A 96 -3.48 17.93 9.61
C LYS A 96 -4.79 17.81 8.85
N PHE A 97 -5.61 16.84 9.24
CA PHE A 97 -6.90 16.55 8.63
C PHE A 97 -7.93 16.24 9.72
N GLU A 98 -9.12 16.81 9.58
CA GLU A 98 -10.22 16.59 10.50
C GLU A 98 -11.23 15.62 9.89
N ILE A 99 -11.56 14.58 10.64
CA ILE A 99 -12.58 13.62 10.28
C ILE A 99 -13.78 13.85 11.20
N PHE A 100 -14.94 14.14 10.62
CA PHE A 100 -16.19 14.12 11.36
C PHE A 100 -16.68 12.67 11.49
N ASP A 101 -16.83 12.21 12.72
CA ASP A 101 -17.33 10.89 13.04
C ASP A 101 -18.82 10.95 13.37
N GLU A 102 -19.65 10.58 12.40
CA GLU A 102 -21.12 10.65 12.52
C GLU A 102 -21.66 9.75 13.63
N GLU A 103 -21.02 8.61 13.90
CA GLU A 103 -21.45 7.65 14.92
C GLU A 103 -21.29 8.20 16.34
N THR A 104 -20.20 8.93 16.59
CA THR A 104 -19.90 9.50 17.90
C THR A 104 -20.23 10.99 18.02
N ASN A 105 -20.59 11.64 16.90
CA ASN A 105 -20.76 13.08 16.78
C ASN A 105 -19.53 13.87 17.26
N THR A 106 -18.33 13.40 16.90
CA THR A 106 -17.05 14.01 17.32
C THR A 106 -16.15 14.32 16.11
N VAL A 107 -15.17 15.21 16.33
CA VAL A 107 -14.12 15.50 15.35
C VAL A 107 -12.84 14.78 15.77
N ILE A 108 -12.32 13.95 14.88
CA ILE A 108 -11.05 13.25 15.04
C ILE A 108 -9.98 14.01 14.26
N ASN A 109 -8.95 14.47 14.98
CA ASN A 109 -7.77 15.06 14.38
C ASN A 109 -6.78 13.97 13.97
N THR A 110 -6.40 13.95 12.70
CA THR A 110 -5.40 13.04 12.16
C THR A 110 -4.48 13.74 11.16
N TRP A 111 -3.61 12.97 10.53
CA TRP A 111 -2.73 13.40 9.45
C TRP A 111 -3.24 12.90 8.09
N SER A 112 -2.89 13.63 7.05
CA SER A 112 -3.05 13.24 5.67
C SER A 112 -1.73 13.34 4.93
N MET A 113 -1.57 12.52 3.89
CA MET A 113 -0.42 12.46 3.01
C MET A 113 -0.88 12.67 1.56
N SER A 114 -0.26 13.59 0.84
CA SER A 114 -0.52 13.81 -0.58
C SER A 114 0.76 13.94 -1.40
N ALA A 115 0.60 13.98 -2.72
CA ALA A 115 1.70 14.12 -3.67
C ALA A 115 1.67 15.49 -4.38
N ASP A 116 1.02 16.49 -3.78
CA ASP A 116 0.62 17.74 -4.43
C ASP A 116 1.83 18.52 -4.96
N SER A 117 2.86 18.68 -4.12
CA SER A 117 4.12 19.33 -4.48
C SER A 117 4.85 18.56 -5.58
N HIS A 118 4.84 17.23 -5.51
CA HIS A 118 5.49 16.39 -6.53
C HIS A 118 4.74 16.45 -7.86
N ILE A 119 3.40 16.39 -7.85
CA ILE A 119 2.56 16.52 -9.05
C ILE A 119 2.83 17.87 -9.72
N LYS A 120 2.88 18.96 -8.95
CA LYS A 120 3.15 20.30 -9.51
C LYS A 120 4.49 20.33 -10.24
N LYS A 121 5.57 19.89 -9.60
CA LYS A 121 6.92 19.83 -10.22
C LYS A 121 6.96 18.89 -11.42
N ALA A 122 6.33 17.72 -11.32
CA ALA A 122 6.22 16.76 -12.42
C ALA A 122 5.51 17.38 -13.64
N LEU A 123 4.40 18.08 -13.42
CA LEU A 123 3.66 18.74 -14.50
C LEU A 123 4.46 19.85 -15.17
N GLU A 124 5.28 20.60 -14.43
CA GLU A 124 6.18 21.60 -14.99
C GLU A 124 7.23 20.95 -15.91
N VAL A 125 7.88 19.87 -15.45
CA VAL A 125 8.87 19.10 -16.22
C VAL A 125 8.24 18.52 -17.49
N VAL A 126 7.07 17.89 -17.38
CA VAL A 126 6.37 17.29 -18.52
C VAL A 126 5.94 18.36 -19.51
N GLN A 127 5.42 19.50 -19.06
CA GLN A 127 5.03 20.60 -19.94
C GLN A 127 6.23 21.20 -20.68
N ALA A 128 7.36 21.39 -20.00
CA ALA A 128 8.59 21.88 -20.62
C ALA A 128 9.07 20.93 -21.73
N ARG A 129 9.08 19.61 -21.47
CA ARG A 129 9.46 18.60 -22.46
C ARG A 129 8.48 18.56 -23.64
N MET A 130 7.17 18.65 -23.36
CA MET A 130 6.14 18.73 -24.41
C MET A 130 6.32 19.93 -25.33
N ILE A 131 6.68 21.11 -24.79
CA ILE A 131 6.96 22.32 -25.59
C ILE A 131 8.19 22.09 -26.48
N ARG A 132 9.28 21.59 -25.90
CA ARG A 132 10.54 21.33 -26.60
C ARG A 132 10.35 20.37 -27.77
N ASP A 133 9.58 19.30 -27.55
CA ASP A 133 9.37 18.24 -28.54
C ASP A 133 8.14 18.52 -29.45
N ASN A 134 7.53 19.71 -29.35
CA ASN A 134 6.32 20.13 -30.05
C ASN A 134 5.14 19.13 -29.94
N VAL A 135 5.02 18.48 -28.78
CA VAL A 135 3.95 17.54 -28.46
C VAL A 135 2.80 18.28 -27.78
N ARG A 136 1.56 18.04 -28.22
CA ARG A 136 0.35 18.64 -27.61
C ARG A 136 -0.70 17.59 -27.31
N PHE A 137 -1.48 17.84 -26.25
CA PHE A 137 -2.70 17.07 -26.02
C PHE A 137 -3.68 17.28 -27.17
N LYS A 138 -4.17 16.20 -27.77
CA LYS A 138 -5.15 16.27 -28.87
C LYS A 138 -6.46 16.97 -28.49
N SER A 139 -6.82 16.95 -27.22
CA SER A 139 -8.08 17.52 -26.70
C SER A 139 -7.82 18.47 -25.54
N LYS A 140 -8.58 19.56 -25.47
CA LYS A 140 -8.62 20.49 -24.32
C LYS A 140 -9.59 20.03 -23.21
N LYS A 141 -10.42 19.01 -23.46
CA LYS A 141 -11.38 18.50 -22.46
C LYS A 141 -10.64 17.91 -21.25
N THR A 142 -11.22 18.04 -20.07
CA THR A 142 -10.74 17.38 -18.85
C THR A 142 -10.58 15.88 -19.07
N ALA A 143 -9.48 15.31 -18.60
CA ALA A 143 -9.27 13.86 -18.60
C ALA A 143 -9.93 13.29 -17.34
N GLU A 144 -10.99 12.50 -17.51
CA GLU A 144 -11.77 11.91 -16.41
C GLU A 144 -11.25 10.52 -15.97
N SER A 145 -10.31 9.96 -16.73
CA SER A 145 -9.65 8.68 -16.48
C SER A 145 -8.16 8.77 -16.86
N PRO A 146 -7.28 7.96 -16.27
CA PRO A 146 -5.84 8.02 -16.56
C PRO A 146 -5.51 7.64 -18.01
N PHE A 147 -6.11 6.58 -18.56
CA PHE A 147 -6.09 6.28 -19.99
C PHE A 147 -7.24 6.93 -20.75
N THR A 148 -7.06 7.10 -22.06
CA THR A 148 -8.08 7.68 -22.96
C THR A 148 -9.30 6.78 -23.15
N SER A 149 -9.13 5.47 -22.94
CA SER A 149 -10.20 4.46 -23.03
C SER A 149 -9.98 3.35 -22.00
N GLN A 150 -11.06 2.85 -21.42
CA GLN A 150 -11.04 1.65 -20.56
C GLN A 150 -10.62 0.38 -21.32
N ASP A 151 -10.80 0.38 -22.64
CA ASP A 151 -10.48 -0.75 -23.52
C ASP A 151 -9.03 -0.69 -24.04
N TYR A 152 -8.29 0.37 -23.70
CA TYR A 152 -6.89 0.44 -24.09
C TYR A 152 -6.09 -0.67 -23.41
N ARG A 153 -5.27 -1.37 -24.22
CA ARG A 153 -4.41 -2.48 -23.80
C ARG A 153 -3.02 -2.22 -24.36
N PRO A 154 -2.03 -1.85 -23.53
CA PRO A 154 -0.69 -1.52 -24.04
C PRO A 154 -0.05 -2.66 -24.83
N GLU A 155 -0.32 -3.91 -24.47
CA GLU A 155 0.22 -5.07 -25.17
C GLU A 155 -0.31 -5.22 -26.61
N LEU A 156 -1.50 -4.67 -26.91
CA LEU A 156 -2.10 -4.69 -28.24
C LEU A 156 -1.82 -3.43 -29.06
N ASP A 157 -1.02 -2.49 -28.55
CA ASP A 157 -0.71 -1.26 -29.28
C ASP A 157 0.17 -1.56 -30.50
N THR A 158 -0.32 -1.23 -31.69
CA THR A 158 0.38 -1.45 -32.97
C THR A 158 0.91 -0.15 -33.58
N SER A 159 0.88 0.96 -32.85
CA SER A 159 1.43 2.24 -33.33
C SER A 159 2.94 2.17 -33.55
N GLU A 160 3.48 3.14 -34.27
CA GLU A 160 4.91 3.16 -34.60
C GLU A 160 5.79 3.11 -33.33
N PRO A 161 6.90 2.35 -33.35
CA PRO A 161 7.90 2.39 -32.28
C PRO A 161 8.36 3.82 -32.00
N CYS A 162 8.63 4.13 -30.74
CA CYS A 162 9.21 5.40 -30.37
C CYS A 162 10.64 5.52 -30.91
N ASN A 163 11.03 6.74 -31.32
CA ASN A 163 12.44 7.06 -31.53
C ASN A 163 13.18 7.24 -30.18
N GLU A 164 14.50 7.40 -30.20
CA GLU A 164 15.34 7.47 -28.98
C GLU A 164 14.87 8.57 -27.99
N ASP A 165 14.59 9.78 -28.48
CA ASP A 165 14.11 10.89 -27.64
C ASP A 165 12.75 10.61 -27.00
N GLN A 166 11.86 9.93 -27.72
CA GLN A 166 10.55 9.52 -27.24
C GLN A 166 10.64 8.35 -26.24
N VAL A 167 11.58 7.43 -26.43
CA VAL A 167 11.87 6.35 -25.48
C VAL A 167 12.33 6.93 -24.15
N GLU A 168 13.30 7.84 -24.19
CA GLU A 168 13.80 8.53 -22.99
C GLU A 168 12.66 9.25 -22.27
N PHE A 169 11.83 9.99 -23.02
CA PHE A 169 10.70 10.71 -22.43
C PHE A 169 9.66 9.76 -21.82
N PHE A 170 9.31 8.67 -22.52
CA PHE A 170 8.38 7.67 -22.00
C PHE A 170 8.88 7.03 -20.71
N GLN A 171 10.15 6.61 -20.67
CA GLN A 171 10.76 6.01 -19.48
C GLN A 171 10.76 6.98 -18.29
N SER A 172 11.05 8.27 -18.55
CA SER A 172 10.97 9.33 -17.54
C SER A 172 9.54 9.51 -17.00
N LEU A 173 8.53 9.58 -17.89
CA LEU A 173 7.12 9.68 -17.50
C LEU A 173 6.67 8.51 -16.62
N VAL A 174 7.03 7.27 -16.99
CA VAL A 174 6.71 6.08 -16.19
C VAL A 174 7.45 6.12 -14.85
N GLY A 175 8.70 6.56 -14.81
CA GLY A 175 9.47 6.72 -13.57
C GLY A 175 8.79 7.69 -12.60
N ILE A 176 8.39 8.87 -13.09
CA ILE A 176 7.67 9.88 -12.30
C ILE A 176 6.31 9.32 -11.82
N ALA A 177 5.55 8.66 -12.70
CA ALA A 177 4.25 8.08 -12.33
C ALA A 177 4.37 6.98 -11.26
N ARG A 178 5.43 6.17 -11.32
CA ARG A 178 5.72 5.16 -10.27
C ARG A 178 5.95 5.82 -8.93
N TRP A 179 6.76 6.88 -8.87
CA TRP A 179 6.99 7.60 -7.63
C TRP A 179 5.72 8.26 -7.09
N LEU A 180 4.89 8.85 -7.96
CA LEU A 180 3.58 9.38 -7.56
C LEU A 180 2.69 8.31 -6.91
N CYS A 181 2.72 7.08 -7.41
CA CYS A 181 1.98 5.98 -6.78
C CYS A 181 2.49 5.68 -5.38
N GLU A 182 3.82 5.72 -5.13
CA GLU A 182 4.41 5.55 -3.80
C GLU A 182 4.00 6.68 -2.84
N LEU A 183 3.83 7.90 -3.34
CA LEU A 183 3.33 9.06 -2.57
C LEU A 183 1.81 9.04 -2.33
N GLY A 184 1.11 7.99 -2.78
CA GLY A 184 -0.32 7.79 -2.50
C GLY A 184 -1.27 8.05 -3.68
N ARG A 185 -0.77 8.30 -4.90
CA ARG A 185 -1.59 8.35 -6.12
C ARG A 185 -1.96 6.96 -6.64
N VAL A 186 -2.60 6.18 -5.77
CA VAL A 186 -3.03 4.81 -6.04
C VAL A 186 -4.06 4.71 -7.17
N ASP A 187 -4.75 5.83 -7.44
CA ASP A 187 -5.73 5.98 -8.51
C ASP A 187 -5.14 5.91 -9.93
N VAL A 188 -3.81 5.98 -10.08
CA VAL A 188 -3.13 5.77 -11.37
C VAL A 188 -2.20 4.53 -11.38
N LEU A 189 -2.28 3.70 -10.34
CA LEU A 189 -1.35 2.57 -10.14
C LEU A 189 -1.45 1.51 -11.24
N THR A 190 -2.66 1.11 -11.62
CA THR A 190 -2.86 0.04 -12.61
C THR A 190 -2.34 0.47 -13.99
N GLU A 191 -2.67 1.68 -14.42
CA GLU A 191 -2.19 2.24 -15.67
C GLU A 191 -0.66 2.40 -15.68
N THR A 192 -0.08 2.86 -14.57
CA THR A 192 1.38 2.94 -14.42
C THR A 192 2.03 1.55 -14.54
N SER A 193 1.47 0.55 -13.84
CA SER A 193 1.93 -0.84 -13.88
C SER A 193 1.85 -1.41 -15.30
N LEU A 194 0.75 -1.16 -16.01
CA LEU A 194 0.53 -1.54 -17.40
C LEU A 194 1.59 -0.95 -18.34
N LEU A 195 1.81 0.36 -18.31
CA LEU A 195 2.81 1.02 -19.14
C LEU A 195 4.25 0.62 -18.80
N SER A 196 4.53 0.29 -17.53
CA SER A 196 5.87 -0.16 -17.12
C SER A 196 6.34 -1.44 -17.83
N THR A 197 5.42 -2.22 -18.38
CA THR A 197 5.76 -3.42 -19.17
C THR A 197 6.31 -3.11 -20.56
N CYS A 198 6.18 -1.87 -21.02
CA CYS A 198 6.57 -1.42 -22.36
C CYS A 198 7.91 -0.65 -22.37
N LEU A 199 8.62 -0.54 -21.23
CA LEU A 199 9.83 0.29 -21.09
C LEU A 199 10.95 -0.04 -22.08
N ALA A 200 11.09 -1.30 -22.48
CA ALA A 200 12.17 -1.76 -23.35
C ALA A 200 11.94 -1.40 -24.83
N ASN A 201 10.68 -1.31 -25.27
CA ASN A 201 10.33 -0.97 -26.65
C ASN A 201 8.97 -0.26 -26.69
N PRO A 202 8.90 1.00 -26.21
CA PRO A 202 7.66 1.74 -26.20
C PRO A 202 7.25 2.18 -27.61
N ARG A 203 5.95 2.32 -27.81
CA ARG A 203 5.33 2.81 -29.03
C ARG A 203 4.72 4.18 -28.79
N THR A 204 4.50 4.93 -29.88
CA THR A 204 3.93 6.28 -29.82
C THR A 204 2.57 6.34 -29.12
N GLY A 205 1.76 5.28 -29.20
CA GLY A 205 0.51 5.14 -28.46
C GLY A 205 0.72 4.96 -26.95
N HIS A 206 1.77 4.24 -26.50
CA HIS A 206 2.15 4.17 -25.08
C HIS A 206 2.53 5.54 -24.54
N LEU A 207 3.35 6.29 -25.28
CA LEU A 207 3.73 7.67 -24.93
C LEU A 207 2.49 8.57 -24.85
N HIS A 208 1.54 8.43 -25.78
CA HIS A 208 0.29 9.18 -25.74
C HIS A 208 -0.50 8.90 -24.45
N GLN A 209 -0.63 7.63 -24.05
CA GLN A 209 -1.32 7.28 -22.81
C GLN A 209 -0.58 7.77 -21.58
N ALA A 210 0.75 7.65 -21.54
CA ALA A 210 1.56 8.19 -20.45
C ALA A 210 1.30 9.69 -20.27
N LEU A 211 1.36 10.47 -21.35
CA LEU A 211 1.04 11.89 -21.33
C LEU A 211 -0.42 12.15 -20.90
N HIS A 212 -1.37 11.34 -21.36
CA HIS A 212 -2.76 11.45 -20.95
C HIS A 212 -2.95 11.24 -19.43
N MET A 213 -2.16 10.36 -18.79
CA MET A 213 -2.16 10.22 -17.33
C MET A 213 -1.71 11.51 -16.65
N PHE A 214 -0.67 12.19 -17.13
CA PHE A 214 -0.28 13.51 -16.60
C PHE A 214 -1.33 14.58 -16.83
N LYS A 215 -2.08 14.50 -17.94
CA LYS A 215 -3.25 15.34 -18.14
C LYS A 215 -4.35 15.05 -17.11
N TYR A 216 -4.60 13.78 -16.78
CA TYR A 216 -5.53 13.40 -15.72
C TYR A 216 -5.08 13.96 -14.37
N LEU A 217 -3.80 13.76 -14.01
CA LEU A 217 -3.21 14.28 -12.77
C LEU A 217 -3.34 15.81 -12.66
N LYS A 218 -3.23 16.55 -13.77
CA LYS A 218 -3.42 18.01 -13.80
C LYS A 218 -4.81 18.46 -13.34
N TYR A 219 -5.86 17.69 -13.61
CA TYR A 219 -7.24 18.03 -13.24
C TYR A 219 -7.71 17.34 -11.96
N HIS A 220 -6.95 16.37 -11.47
CA HIS A 220 -7.24 15.56 -10.28
C HIS A 220 -6.02 15.55 -9.36
N ASN A 221 -5.61 16.72 -8.86
CA ASN A 221 -4.37 16.94 -8.12
C ASN A 221 -4.54 17.13 -6.61
N SER A 222 -5.74 16.91 -6.06
CA SER A 222 -6.04 17.17 -4.65
C SER A 222 -6.34 15.92 -3.83
N SER A 223 -6.09 14.73 -4.39
CA SER A 223 -6.36 13.45 -3.73
C SER A 223 -5.30 13.16 -2.67
N LYS A 224 -5.75 12.81 -1.47
CA LYS A 224 -4.86 12.49 -0.35
C LYS A 224 -5.23 11.19 0.34
N ILE A 225 -4.23 10.52 0.89
CA ILE A 225 -4.41 9.44 1.86
C ILE A 225 -4.67 10.08 3.22
N VAL A 226 -5.71 9.63 3.92
CA VAL A 226 -5.99 10.07 5.29
C VAL A 226 -5.70 8.90 6.22
N PHE A 227 -4.91 9.16 7.28
CA PHE A 227 -4.58 8.15 8.28
C PHE A 227 -5.71 8.01 9.30
N ASP A 228 -6.89 7.57 8.84
CA ASP A 228 -8.09 7.42 9.67
C ASP A 228 -7.89 6.33 10.74
N PRO A 229 -7.85 6.69 12.04
CA PRO A 229 -7.52 5.75 13.10
C PRO A 229 -8.69 4.86 13.51
N ARG A 230 -9.90 5.07 12.98
CA ARG A 230 -11.09 4.29 13.34
C ARG A 230 -11.02 2.88 12.76
N TYR A 231 -11.54 1.89 13.47
CA TYR A 231 -11.66 0.53 12.96
C TYR A 231 -12.70 0.43 11.85
N ALA A 232 -12.53 -0.55 10.95
CA ALA A 232 -13.54 -0.85 9.95
C ALA A 232 -14.66 -1.67 10.60
N ASN A 233 -15.91 -1.21 10.45
CA ASN A 233 -17.11 -1.86 10.98
C ASN A 233 -17.66 -2.93 10.02
N VAL A 234 -16.78 -3.69 9.35
CA VAL A 234 -17.21 -4.73 8.42
C VAL A 234 -17.09 -6.09 9.11
N THR A 235 -18.26 -6.65 9.45
CA THR A 235 -18.42 -7.96 10.07
C THR A 235 -19.42 -8.80 9.28
N ASP A 236 -19.40 -10.11 9.49
CA ASP A 236 -20.35 -11.07 8.95
C ASP A 236 -21.36 -11.56 10.00
N ASP A 237 -21.56 -10.78 11.07
CA ASP A 237 -22.47 -11.11 12.18
C ASP A 237 -23.93 -11.32 11.74
N HIS A 238 -24.29 -10.75 10.59
CA HIS A 238 -25.60 -10.91 9.96
C HIS A 238 -25.79 -12.29 9.32
N LEU A 239 -24.72 -13.06 9.11
CA LEU A 239 -24.78 -14.42 8.59
C LEU A 239 -25.04 -15.44 9.71
N PRO A 240 -25.64 -16.60 9.40
CA PRO A 240 -25.73 -17.73 10.32
C PRO A 240 -24.35 -18.11 10.88
N ARG A 241 -24.29 -18.59 12.13
CA ARG A 241 -23.04 -18.84 12.87
C ARG A 241 -22.08 -19.74 12.09
N GLU A 242 -22.59 -20.79 11.47
CA GLU A 242 -21.83 -21.76 10.66
C GLU A 242 -21.22 -21.16 9.39
N GLN A 243 -21.72 -20.00 8.96
CA GLN A 243 -21.23 -19.26 7.79
C GLN A 243 -20.24 -18.16 8.15
N GLN A 244 -20.14 -17.78 9.43
CA GLN A 244 -19.23 -16.75 9.90
C GLN A 244 -17.77 -17.21 9.78
N ALA A 245 -16.90 -16.26 9.43
CA ALA A 245 -15.51 -16.54 9.09
C ALA A 245 -14.72 -17.08 10.30
N ASP A 246 -15.02 -16.61 11.50
CA ASP A 246 -14.38 -17.08 12.73
C ASP A 246 -14.75 -18.53 13.06
N TYR A 247 -16.03 -18.90 12.92
CA TYR A 247 -16.50 -20.28 13.08
C TYR A 247 -15.82 -21.22 12.08
N LYS A 248 -15.75 -20.80 10.82
CA LYS A 248 -15.02 -21.53 9.77
C LYS A 248 -13.54 -21.72 10.09
N ALA A 249 -12.89 -20.69 10.64
CA ALA A 249 -11.49 -20.78 11.05
C ALA A 249 -11.28 -21.75 12.21
N MET A 250 -12.20 -21.81 13.19
CA MET A 250 -12.16 -22.80 14.27
C MET A 250 -12.17 -24.23 13.73
N TYR A 251 -13.06 -24.54 12.79
CA TYR A 251 -13.10 -25.88 12.18
C TYR A 251 -11.90 -26.14 11.28
N MET A 252 -11.37 -25.10 10.62
CA MET A 252 -10.13 -25.22 9.85
C MET A 252 -8.94 -25.61 10.73
N LYS A 253 -8.89 -25.13 11.99
CA LYS A 253 -7.86 -25.50 12.97
C LYS A 253 -7.91 -26.98 13.34
N GLU A 254 -9.07 -27.65 13.28
CA GLU A 254 -9.16 -29.10 13.48
C GLU A 254 -8.49 -29.88 12.34
N LEU A 255 -8.57 -29.38 11.10
CA LEU A 255 -7.93 -30.00 9.93
C LEU A 255 -6.43 -29.70 9.83
N TYR A 256 -5.99 -28.59 10.41
CA TYR A 256 -4.59 -28.17 10.45
C TYR A 256 -4.16 -27.92 11.91
N PRO A 257 -4.08 -28.97 12.74
CA PRO A 257 -3.82 -28.83 14.17
C PRO A 257 -2.48 -28.14 14.46
N ASP A 258 -1.48 -28.34 13.59
CA ASP A 258 -0.14 -27.76 13.73
C ASP A 258 -0.04 -26.30 13.24
N ALA A 259 -1.08 -25.78 12.57
CA ALA A 259 -1.05 -24.42 12.03
C ALA A 259 -1.06 -23.38 13.15
N VAL A 260 0.04 -22.66 13.33
CA VAL A 260 0.17 -21.61 14.33
C VAL A 260 0.72 -20.34 13.69
N GLU A 261 0.26 -19.18 14.15
CA GLU A 261 0.85 -17.91 13.74
C GLU A 261 2.27 -17.81 14.29
N ASP A 262 3.23 -17.52 13.42
CA ASP A 262 4.62 -17.32 13.81
C ASP A 262 4.77 -15.91 14.41
N ILE A 263 4.93 -15.85 15.74
CA ILE A 263 5.08 -14.61 16.48
C ILE A 263 6.58 -14.38 16.75
N PRO A 264 7.15 -13.20 16.40
CA PRO A 264 8.55 -12.91 16.66
C PRO A 264 8.90 -13.02 18.15
N LYS A 265 9.87 -13.88 18.48
CA LYS A 265 10.28 -14.15 19.87
C LYS A 265 10.89 -12.94 20.58
N ASN A 266 11.45 -12.01 19.82
CA ASN A 266 12.09 -10.78 20.31
C ASN A 266 11.20 -9.54 20.11
N ALA A 267 9.90 -9.72 19.85
CA ALA A 267 8.98 -8.60 19.75
C ALA A 267 8.88 -7.86 21.11
N PRO A 268 8.94 -6.52 21.11
CA PRO A 268 8.70 -5.74 22.31
C PRO A 268 7.26 -5.96 22.84
N LYS A 269 7.05 -5.68 24.14
CA LYS A 269 5.71 -5.76 24.76
C LYS A 269 4.74 -4.89 23.96
N PRO A 270 3.58 -5.39 23.51
CA PRO A 270 2.63 -4.56 22.78
C PRO A 270 2.07 -3.45 23.70
N LEU A 271 2.17 -2.19 23.27
CA LEU A 271 1.70 -1.01 24.01
C LEU A 271 0.77 -0.14 23.15
N GLY A 272 -0.15 0.57 23.81
CA GLY A 272 -1.13 1.43 23.14
C GLY A 272 -2.36 0.69 22.63
N ARG A 273 -3.08 1.31 21.68
CA ARG A 273 -4.32 0.75 21.14
C ARG A 273 -4.02 -0.24 20.01
N PRO A 274 -4.73 -1.38 19.94
CA PRO A 274 -4.53 -2.33 18.86
C PRO A 274 -4.87 -1.71 17.51
N VAL A 275 -4.26 -2.20 16.45
CA VAL A 275 -4.63 -1.84 15.07
C VAL A 275 -5.29 -3.02 14.38
N GLN A 276 -6.24 -2.72 13.52
CA GLN A 276 -6.95 -3.68 12.70
C GLN A 276 -6.32 -3.76 11.31
N ILE A 277 -6.09 -4.97 10.79
CA ILE A 277 -5.62 -5.17 9.42
C ILE A 277 -6.79 -5.60 8.54
N SER A 278 -7.00 -4.89 7.43
CA SER A 278 -8.00 -5.22 6.43
C SER A 278 -7.38 -5.27 5.04
N VAL A 279 -7.71 -6.25 4.22
CA VAL A 279 -7.11 -6.43 2.88
C VAL A 279 -8.17 -6.75 1.86
N PHE A 280 -8.24 -5.98 0.79
CA PHE A 280 -9.02 -6.31 -0.41
C PHE A 280 -8.11 -7.00 -1.41
N VAL A 281 -8.59 -8.09 -2.01
CA VAL A 281 -7.84 -8.87 -3.00
C VAL A 281 -8.71 -9.17 -4.22
N ASP A 282 -8.12 -9.05 -5.40
CA ASP A 282 -8.74 -9.41 -6.68
C ASP A 282 -7.68 -9.96 -7.66
N ALA A 283 -8.13 -10.70 -8.68
CA ALA A 283 -7.32 -11.06 -9.83
C ALA A 283 -8.10 -10.91 -11.15
N ASP A 284 -7.56 -10.13 -12.09
CA ASP A 284 -8.06 -10.09 -13.46
C ASP A 284 -7.56 -11.31 -14.24
N HIS A 285 -8.39 -12.35 -14.30
CA HIS A 285 -8.04 -13.61 -14.93
C HIS A 285 -7.76 -13.46 -16.43
N ALA A 286 -6.54 -13.78 -16.84
CA ALA A 286 -6.09 -13.69 -18.22
C ALA A 286 -6.41 -12.33 -18.87
N GLY A 287 -6.22 -11.25 -18.09
CA GLY A 287 -6.44 -9.87 -18.53
C GLY A 287 -5.54 -9.44 -19.68
N ASP A 288 -4.27 -9.91 -19.66
CA ASP A 288 -3.31 -9.70 -20.75
C ASP A 288 -3.73 -10.50 -21.99
N LYS A 289 -4.01 -9.80 -23.10
CA LYS A 289 -4.58 -10.44 -24.29
C LYS A 289 -3.58 -11.26 -25.11
N ILE A 290 -2.29 -11.00 -24.97
CA ILE A 290 -1.23 -11.71 -25.69
C ILE A 290 -0.76 -12.92 -24.89
N THR A 291 -0.33 -12.70 -23.66
CA THR A 291 0.28 -13.74 -22.83
C THR A 291 -0.74 -14.53 -22.03
N ARG A 292 -2.01 -14.07 -21.96
CA ARG A 292 -3.08 -14.65 -21.14
C ARG A 292 -2.72 -14.73 -19.65
N ARG A 293 -1.73 -13.97 -19.20
CA ARG A 293 -1.38 -13.84 -17.79
C ARG A 293 -2.39 -12.95 -17.07
N SER A 294 -2.71 -13.33 -15.84
CA SER A 294 -3.62 -12.59 -14.98
C SER A 294 -2.92 -11.41 -14.31
N ARG A 295 -3.67 -10.47 -13.72
CA ARG A 295 -3.12 -9.38 -12.89
C ARG A 295 -3.70 -9.44 -11.48
N THR A 296 -2.83 -9.45 -10.47
CA THR A 296 -3.20 -9.40 -9.05
C THR A 296 -3.30 -7.95 -8.59
N GLY A 297 -4.38 -7.66 -7.87
CA GLY A 297 -4.63 -6.38 -7.20
C GLY A 297 -4.81 -6.63 -5.70
N ILE A 298 -4.08 -5.88 -4.87
CA ILE A 298 -4.20 -5.96 -3.41
C ILE A 298 -4.21 -4.54 -2.84
N LEU A 299 -5.10 -4.29 -1.88
CA LEU A 299 -5.12 -3.07 -1.08
C LEU A 299 -5.23 -3.42 0.39
N LEU A 300 -4.19 -3.09 1.15
CA LEU A 300 -4.10 -3.33 2.59
C LEU A 300 -4.26 -2.02 3.36
N TYR A 301 -5.11 -2.10 4.37
CA TYR A 301 -5.44 -1.06 5.32
C TYR A 301 -4.91 -1.42 6.70
N LEU A 302 -4.45 -0.40 7.42
CA LEU A 302 -4.41 -0.39 8.88
C LEU A 302 -5.53 0.52 9.37
N ASN A 303 -6.43 -0.01 10.18
CA ASN A 303 -7.69 0.66 10.53
C ASN A 303 -8.42 1.07 9.23
N LYS A 304 -8.77 2.35 9.06
CA LYS A 304 -9.36 2.89 7.82
C LYS A 304 -8.34 3.59 6.91
N ALA A 305 -7.05 3.50 7.20
CA ALA A 305 -5.98 4.10 6.42
C ALA A 305 -5.35 3.10 5.42
N PRO A 306 -5.30 3.39 4.11
CA PRO A 306 -4.59 2.54 3.15
C PRO A 306 -3.08 2.72 3.34
N ILE A 307 -2.36 1.61 3.53
CA ILE A 307 -0.92 1.60 3.83
C ILE A 307 -0.09 0.85 2.77
N LEU A 308 -0.70 -0.10 2.06
CA LEU A 308 -0.02 -0.85 1.01
C LEU A 308 -0.98 -1.15 -0.14
N TRP A 309 -0.50 -0.95 -1.36
CA TRP A 309 -1.22 -1.23 -2.60
C TRP A 309 -0.33 -2.00 -3.57
N TYR A 310 -0.93 -2.89 -4.36
CA TYR A 310 -0.20 -3.76 -5.27
C TYR A 310 -1.00 -3.95 -6.56
N SER A 311 -0.35 -3.73 -7.71
CA SER A 311 -0.89 -4.05 -9.03
C SER A 311 0.21 -4.68 -9.87
N LYS A 312 0.16 -6.00 -10.07
CA LYS A 312 1.20 -6.71 -10.83
C LYS A 312 0.63 -7.86 -11.64
N ARG A 313 1.14 -8.00 -12.86
CA ARG A 313 0.90 -9.18 -13.71
C ARG A 313 1.50 -10.41 -13.04
N GLN A 314 0.74 -11.49 -12.96
CA GLN A 314 1.19 -12.79 -12.46
C GLN A 314 2.25 -13.36 -13.41
N ASN A 315 3.27 -14.02 -12.85
CA ASN A 315 4.36 -14.60 -13.63
C ASN A 315 3.89 -15.85 -14.39
N THR A 316 2.95 -16.60 -13.81
CA THR A 316 2.35 -17.81 -14.37
C THR A 316 1.08 -17.51 -15.14
N VAL A 317 0.77 -18.36 -16.12
CA VAL A 317 -0.54 -18.37 -16.80
C VAL A 317 -1.43 -19.35 -16.06
N GLU A 318 -2.54 -18.85 -15.53
CA GLU A 318 -3.50 -19.66 -14.79
C GLU A 318 -4.57 -20.20 -15.73
N THR A 319 -5.01 -21.43 -15.52
CA THR A 319 -6.01 -22.09 -16.40
C THR A 319 -7.46 -21.81 -15.99
N SER A 320 -7.66 -21.12 -14.87
CA SER A 320 -8.99 -20.71 -14.40
C SER A 320 -8.92 -19.50 -13.49
N THR A 321 -10.02 -18.74 -13.43
CA THR A 321 -10.21 -17.61 -12.51
C THR A 321 -9.90 -17.98 -11.07
N PHE A 322 -10.38 -19.15 -10.64
CA PHE A 322 -10.09 -19.75 -9.34
C PHE A 322 -8.59 -19.82 -9.03
N GLY A 323 -7.78 -20.23 -10.00
CA GLY A 323 -6.33 -20.36 -9.85
C GLY A 323 -5.64 -19.01 -9.63
N SER A 324 -5.96 -18.03 -10.48
CA SER A 324 -5.39 -16.69 -10.38
C SER A 324 -5.78 -15.95 -9.11
N GLU A 325 -7.00 -16.15 -8.64
CA GLU A 325 -7.43 -15.58 -7.35
C GLU A 325 -6.76 -16.27 -6.17
N PHE A 326 -6.52 -17.59 -6.20
CA PHE A 326 -5.73 -18.26 -5.16
C PHE A 326 -4.27 -17.79 -5.12
N VAL A 327 -3.67 -17.48 -6.27
CA VAL A 327 -2.36 -16.84 -6.33
C VAL A 327 -2.42 -15.45 -5.66
N ALA A 328 -3.44 -14.65 -5.97
CA ALA A 328 -3.64 -13.34 -5.34
C ALA A 328 -3.87 -13.46 -3.82
N MET A 329 -4.65 -14.44 -3.38
CA MET A 329 -4.92 -14.72 -1.97
C MET A 329 -3.65 -15.17 -1.23
N ARG A 330 -2.83 -16.04 -1.83
CA ARG A 330 -1.54 -16.41 -1.22
C ARG A 330 -0.66 -15.19 -1.00
N LEU A 331 -0.55 -14.33 -2.01
CA LEU A 331 0.23 -13.08 -1.94
C LEU A 331 -0.33 -12.13 -0.87
N SER A 332 -1.66 -12.02 -0.72
CA SER A 332 -2.25 -11.19 0.32
C SER A 332 -1.92 -11.72 1.72
N PHE A 333 -1.96 -13.03 1.95
CA PHE A 333 -1.55 -13.63 3.23
C PHE A 333 -0.04 -13.47 3.52
N GLU A 334 0.82 -13.55 2.51
CA GLU A 334 2.25 -13.21 2.66
C GLU A 334 2.44 -11.74 3.09
N MET A 335 1.71 -10.80 2.48
CA MET A 335 1.73 -9.39 2.88
C MET A 335 1.18 -9.16 4.29
N ILE A 336 0.11 -9.88 4.67
CA ILE A 336 -0.45 -9.84 6.02
C ILE A 336 0.57 -10.32 7.05
N LYS A 337 1.21 -11.49 6.83
CA LYS A 337 2.25 -11.99 7.73
C LYS A 337 3.38 -10.98 7.91
N SER A 338 3.86 -10.41 6.81
CA SER A 338 4.90 -9.38 6.83
C SER A 338 4.47 -8.12 7.61
N MET A 339 3.23 -7.68 7.42
CA MET A 339 2.68 -6.53 8.13
C MET A 339 2.49 -6.81 9.63
N LYS A 340 1.94 -7.98 10.00
CA LYS A 340 1.77 -8.38 11.40
C LYS A 340 3.12 -8.46 12.10
N TYR A 341 4.10 -9.11 11.48
CA TYR A 341 5.46 -9.18 11.98
C TYR A 341 6.05 -7.77 12.18
N LYS A 342 5.92 -6.87 11.19
CA LYS A 342 6.41 -5.49 11.28
C LYS A 342 5.79 -4.72 12.46
N LEU A 343 4.47 -4.80 12.62
CA LEU A 343 3.74 -4.14 13.71
C LEU A 343 4.11 -4.70 15.09
N GLN A 344 4.21 -6.02 15.22
CA GLN A 344 4.67 -6.68 16.45
C GLN A 344 6.09 -6.24 16.83
N MET A 345 6.99 -6.16 15.85
CA MET A 345 8.36 -5.67 16.06
C MET A 345 8.43 -4.19 16.41
N PHE A 346 7.42 -3.40 16.05
CA PHE A 346 7.26 -2.02 16.52
C PHE A 346 6.58 -1.94 17.90
N GLY A 347 6.11 -3.06 18.46
CA GLY A 347 5.39 -3.05 19.75
C GLY A 347 3.95 -2.53 19.61
N ILE A 348 3.40 -2.57 18.41
CA ILE A 348 2.03 -2.16 18.12
C ILE A 348 1.12 -3.40 18.28
N PRO A 349 0.14 -3.38 19.20
CA PRO A 349 -0.81 -4.46 19.34
C PRO A 349 -1.66 -4.61 18.07
N ILE A 350 -2.07 -5.84 17.75
CA ILE A 350 -2.90 -6.16 16.58
C ILE A 350 -4.21 -6.75 17.07
N GLU A 351 -5.32 -6.26 16.52
CA GLU A 351 -6.66 -6.79 16.79
C GLU A 351 -6.88 -8.09 16.00
N GLY A 352 -6.59 -9.22 16.62
CA GLY A 352 -6.95 -10.55 16.13
C GLY A 352 -6.44 -10.89 14.72
N PRO A 353 -7.16 -11.76 13.99
CA PRO A 353 -6.86 -12.06 12.60
C PRO A 353 -7.12 -10.87 11.65
N ALA A 354 -6.32 -10.75 10.59
CA ALA A 354 -6.60 -9.80 9.52
C ALA A 354 -7.90 -10.12 8.79
N ARG A 355 -8.65 -9.11 8.34
CA ARG A 355 -9.86 -9.30 7.53
C ARG A 355 -9.52 -9.27 6.05
N VAL A 356 -9.79 -10.34 5.33
CA VAL A 356 -9.44 -10.48 3.90
C VAL A 356 -10.71 -10.55 3.07
N TYR A 357 -10.96 -9.54 2.25
CA TYR A 357 -12.14 -9.41 1.40
C TYR A 357 -11.84 -9.84 -0.03
N GLY A 358 -12.59 -10.83 -0.51
CA GLY A 358 -12.64 -11.23 -1.91
C GLY A 358 -14.07 -11.31 -2.41
N ASP A 359 -14.28 -11.36 -3.72
CA ASP A 359 -15.62 -11.38 -4.32
C ASP A 359 -16.02 -12.73 -4.94
N ASN A 360 -15.06 -13.59 -5.23
CA ASN A 360 -15.33 -14.91 -5.77
C ASN A 360 -15.70 -15.93 -4.70
N ASN A 361 -16.98 -16.27 -4.66
CA ASN A 361 -17.56 -17.31 -3.81
C ASN A 361 -16.80 -18.63 -3.83
N ALA A 362 -16.37 -19.10 -5.02
CA ALA A 362 -15.71 -20.38 -5.13
C ALA A 362 -14.38 -20.37 -4.39
N VAL A 363 -13.60 -19.29 -4.51
CA VAL A 363 -12.32 -19.16 -3.80
C VAL A 363 -12.52 -18.98 -2.31
N ILE A 364 -13.51 -18.19 -1.89
CA ILE A 364 -13.84 -18.00 -0.47
C ILE A 364 -14.22 -19.33 0.17
N LEU A 365 -15.18 -20.05 -0.40
CA LEU A 365 -15.61 -21.36 0.12
C LEU A 365 -14.46 -22.36 0.16
N ASN A 366 -13.61 -22.39 -0.87
CA ASN A 366 -12.46 -23.30 -0.90
C ASN A 366 -11.37 -22.93 0.12
N SER A 367 -11.25 -21.65 0.48
CA SER A 367 -10.23 -21.17 1.39
C SER A 367 -10.64 -21.28 2.86
N SER A 368 -11.94 -21.18 3.16
CA SER A 368 -12.45 -21.13 4.53
C SER A 368 -13.37 -22.28 4.91
N SER A 369 -13.94 -23.03 3.96
CA SER A 369 -14.84 -24.16 4.27
C SER A 369 -14.07 -25.49 4.32
N PRO A 370 -14.07 -26.19 5.46
CA PRO A 370 -13.41 -27.47 5.69
C PRO A 370 -13.74 -28.55 4.66
N GLU A 371 -15.01 -28.64 4.27
CA GLU A 371 -15.61 -29.65 3.41
C GLU A 371 -15.25 -29.46 1.93
N SER A 372 -14.71 -28.29 1.59
CA SER A 372 -14.34 -27.98 0.23
C SER A 372 -13.14 -28.82 -0.19
N THR A 373 -13.26 -29.55 -1.29
CA THR A 373 -12.18 -30.38 -1.83
C THR A 373 -11.61 -29.78 -3.11
N LEU A 374 -10.28 -29.68 -3.19
CA LEU A 374 -9.59 -29.20 -4.38
C LEU A 374 -9.64 -30.24 -5.50
N LYS A 375 -10.19 -29.86 -6.66
CA LYS A 375 -10.22 -30.72 -7.86
C LYS A 375 -8.94 -30.67 -8.70
N LYS A 376 -8.11 -29.62 -8.55
CA LYS A 376 -6.95 -29.34 -9.43
C LYS A 376 -5.63 -29.35 -8.65
N LYS A 377 -4.82 -30.39 -8.83
CA LYS A 377 -3.53 -30.59 -8.11
C LYS A 377 -2.56 -29.41 -8.17
N HIS A 378 -2.47 -28.71 -9.31
CA HIS A 378 -1.49 -27.61 -9.47
C HIS A 378 -1.79 -26.36 -8.62
N HIS A 379 -3.01 -26.22 -8.08
CA HIS A 379 -3.33 -25.15 -7.13
C HIS A 379 -3.19 -25.60 -5.67
N SER A 380 -2.80 -26.85 -5.39
CA SER A 380 -2.81 -27.41 -4.03
C SER A 380 -1.94 -26.64 -3.06
N ILE A 381 -0.79 -26.14 -3.51
CA ILE A 381 0.13 -25.39 -2.66
C ILE A 381 -0.51 -24.08 -2.21
N ASN A 382 -1.02 -23.26 -3.14
CA ASN A 382 -1.71 -22.00 -2.78
C ASN A 382 -2.94 -22.27 -1.92
N TYR A 383 -3.69 -23.32 -2.26
CA TYR A 383 -4.88 -23.75 -1.55
C TYR A 383 -4.60 -24.13 -0.09
N HIS A 384 -3.67 -25.06 0.15
CA HIS A 384 -3.34 -25.49 1.51
C HIS A 384 -2.64 -24.37 2.29
N TYR A 385 -1.79 -23.55 1.65
CA TYR A 385 -1.15 -22.41 2.30
C TYR A 385 -2.18 -21.42 2.86
N VAL A 386 -3.20 -21.05 2.07
CA VAL A 386 -4.25 -20.12 2.53
C VAL A 386 -5.05 -20.74 3.67
N ARG A 387 -5.47 -22.01 3.54
CA ARG A 387 -6.21 -22.72 4.59
C ARG A 387 -5.42 -22.83 5.90
N GLU A 388 -4.12 -23.12 5.81
CA GLU A 388 -3.22 -23.18 6.96
C GLU A 388 -3.09 -21.80 7.61
N CYS A 389 -3.03 -20.71 6.83
CA CYS A 389 -3.03 -19.36 7.39
C CYS A 389 -4.35 -19.01 8.10
N VAL A 390 -5.50 -19.44 7.56
CA VAL A 390 -6.81 -19.28 8.20
C VAL A 390 -6.86 -20.07 9.51
N ALA A 391 -6.43 -21.34 9.49
CA ALA A 391 -6.34 -22.19 10.69
C ALA A 391 -5.42 -21.59 11.77
N ALA A 392 -4.30 -21.00 11.36
CA ALA A 392 -3.36 -20.33 12.25
C ALA A 392 -3.90 -19.02 12.87
N GLY A 393 -5.07 -18.54 12.45
CA GLY A 393 -5.63 -17.26 12.92
C GLY A 393 -4.94 -16.03 12.32
N ILE A 394 -4.18 -16.19 11.22
CA ILE A 394 -3.48 -15.07 10.60
C ILE A 394 -4.47 -14.11 9.95
N GLY A 395 -5.51 -14.65 9.30
CA GLY A 395 -6.57 -13.87 8.69
C GLY A 395 -7.85 -14.67 8.46
N LEU A 396 -8.97 -13.95 8.44
CA LEU A 396 -10.31 -14.43 8.17
C LEU A 396 -10.78 -13.92 6.81
N ILE A 397 -11.45 -14.79 6.05
CA ILE A 397 -11.84 -14.47 4.67
C ILE A 397 -13.33 -14.16 4.61
N PHE A 398 -13.64 -12.95 4.14
CA PHE A 398 -14.98 -12.40 4.01
C PHE A 398 -15.34 -12.23 2.54
N LYS A 399 -16.63 -12.38 2.26
CA LYS A 399 -17.18 -12.05 0.95
C LYS A 399 -17.50 -10.56 0.87
N VAL A 400 -17.13 -9.94 -0.25
CA VAL A 400 -17.65 -8.65 -0.69
C VAL A 400 -18.30 -8.81 -2.07
N ASP A 401 -19.27 -7.97 -2.42
CA ASP A 401 -19.82 -7.97 -3.77
C ASP A 401 -18.78 -7.51 -4.80
N THR A 402 -18.79 -8.12 -5.99
CA THR A 402 -17.90 -7.75 -7.12
C THR A 402 -18.01 -6.27 -7.51
N GLY A 403 -19.14 -5.61 -7.26
CA GLY A 403 -19.31 -4.16 -7.50
C GLY A 403 -18.68 -3.25 -6.43
N SER A 404 -18.17 -3.84 -5.34
CA SER A 404 -17.70 -3.17 -4.14
C SER A 404 -16.29 -3.58 -3.72
N ASN A 405 -15.67 -4.54 -4.41
CA ASN A 405 -14.28 -4.93 -4.16
C ASN A 405 -13.32 -3.82 -4.59
N LEU A 406 -12.70 -3.12 -3.64
CA LEU A 406 -11.77 -2.03 -3.92
C LEU A 406 -10.52 -2.50 -4.68
N ALA A 407 -10.18 -3.79 -4.62
CA ALA A 407 -9.04 -4.35 -5.31
C ALA A 407 -9.16 -4.32 -6.85
N ASP A 408 -10.38 -4.21 -7.40
CA ASP A 408 -10.63 -4.04 -8.83
C ASP A 408 -9.88 -2.83 -9.42
N LEU A 409 -9.70 -1.76 -8.62
CA LEU A 409 -8.95 -0.57 -9.04
C LEU A 409 -7.49 -0.92 -9.40
N PHE A 410 -6.98 -2.01 -8.84
CA PHE A 410 -5.59 -2.48 -8.99
C PHE A 410 -5.43 -3.64 -9.98
N THR A 411 -6.52 -4.20 -10.52
CA THR A 411 -6.45 -5.30 -11.48
C THR A 411 -6.78 -4.87 -12.91
N LYS A 412 -7.68 -3.90 -13.08
CA LYS A 412 -8.25 -3.52 -14.38
C LYS A 412 -8.24 -2.01 -14.59
N VAL A 413 -8.22 -1.60 -15.86
CA VAL A 413 -8.57 -0.22 -16.23
C VAL A 413 -10.09 -0.11 -16.12
N LEU A 414 -10.57 0.69 -15.17
CA LEU A 414 -12.00 0.80 -14.86
C LEU A 414 -12.68 1.90 -15.67
N ASP A 415 -13.99 1.74 -15.86
CA ASP A 415 -14.84 2.82 -16.35
C ASP A 415 -14.86 4.01 -15.36
N LYS A 416 -15.25 5.17 -15.87
CA LYS A 416 -15.19 6.43 -15.13
C LYS A 416 -16.05 6.43 -13.86
N VAL A 417 -17.22 5.82 -13.91
CA VAL A 417 -18.18 5.82 -12.79
C VAL A 417 -17.66 4.93 -11.67
N LYS A 418 -17.27 3.69 -12.00
CA LYS A 418 -16.72 2.75 -11.02
C LYS A 418 -15.39 3.24 -10.43
N ARG A 419 -14.50 3.79 -11.26
CA ARG A 419 -13.25 4.43 -10.81
C ARG A 419 -13.53 5.54 -9.81
N LYS A 420 -14.41 6.50 -10.15
CA LYS A 420 -14.72 7.64 -9.27
C LYS A 420 -15.30 7.18 -7.93
N LYS A 421 -16.12 6.12 -7.92
CA LYS A 421 -16.63 5.50 -6.69
C LYS A 421 -15.48 4.98 -5.83
N PHE A 422 -14.61 4.12 -6.38
CA PHE A 422 -13.52 3.52 -5.60
C PHE A 422 -12.46 4.53 -5.16
N VAL A 423 -12.08 5.47 -6.02
CA VAL A 423 -11.13 6.53 -5.66
C VAL A 423 -11.66 7.34 -4.48
N LYS A 424 -12.96 7.68 -4.42
CA LYS A 424 -13.55 8.38 -3.26
C LYS A 424 -13.61 7.55 -1.98
N MET A 425 -13.63 6.22 -2.09
CA MET A 425 -13.60 5.33 -0.94
C MET A 425 -12.20 5.15 -0.37
N ILE A 426 -11.16 5.31 -1.21
CA ILE A 426 -9.76 5.11 -0.82
C ILE A 426 -9.06 6.44 -0.49
N LEU A 427 -9.28 7.47 -1.30
CA LEU A 427 -8.66 8.80 -1.21
C LEU A 427 -9.71 9.86 -0.85
N ARG A 428 -9.28 10.89 -0.11
CA ARG A 428 -10.11 12.05 0.24
C ARG A 428 -9.83 13.26 -0.64
#